data_AF-A0AAP8U715-F1
#
_entry.id   AF-A0AAP8U715-F1
#
_cell.length_a   1.000
_cell.length_b   1.000
_cell.length_c   1.000
_cell.angle_alpha   90.00
_cell.angle_beta   90.00
_cell.angle_gamma   90.00
#
_symmetry.space_group_name_H-M   'P 1'
#
loop_
_entity.id
_entity.type
_entity.pdbx_description
1 polymer ?
#
loop_
_entity_poly.entity_id
_entity_poly.type
_entity_poly.pdbx_seq_one_letter_code
_entity_poly.pdbx_strand_id
1 'polypeptide(L)' 'MKVKYKEFALEASREKSLGGWSALYYTIYTPTGYELVSSFEDSDEKVKDKIEQLKEIVDDYLVNPQNYVEKTHFDK' A
#
# COMPACT_ATOMS: atom_id res chain seq x y z
N MET A 1 -11.62 -0.26 -4.15
CA MET A 1 -11.19 0.50 -5.34
C MET A 1 -9.89 -0.10 -5.82
N LYS A 2 -9.77 -0.32 -7.14
CA LYS A 2 -8.54 -0.80 -7.78
C LYS A 2 -8.16 0.20 -8.86
N VAL A 3 -6.91 0.64 -8.87
CA VAL A 3 -6.38 1.63 -9.83
C VAL A 3 -5.03 1.15 -10.33
N LYS A 4 -4.76 1.34 -11.62
CA LYS A 4 -3.41 1.20 -12.18
C LYS A 4 -2.74 2.58 -12.21
N TYR A 5 -1.54 2.70 -11.66
CA TYR A 5 -0.77 3.95 -11.65
C TYR A 5 0.70 3.66 -11.91
N LYS A 6 1.26 4.22 -12.99
CA LYS A 6 2.66 4.00 -13.42
C LYS A 6 3.06 2.51 -13.48
N GLU A 7 2.19 1.66 -13.99
CA GLU A 7 2.33 0.20 -14.04
C GLU A 7 2.19 -0.56 -12.71
N PHE A 8 2.00 0.13 -11.58
CA PHE A 8 1.64 -0.49 -10.30
C PHE A 8 0.13 -0.71 -10.21
N ALA A 9 -0.29 -1.75 -9.50
CA ALA A 9 -1.68 -1.97 -9.14
C ALA A 9 -1.92 -1.57 -7.68
N LEU A 10 -2.83 -0.63 -7.47
CA LEU A 10 -3.16 -0.04 -6.18
C LEU A 10 -4.55 -0.52 -5.80
N GLU A 11 -4.67 -1.12 -4.62
CA GLU A 11 -5.92 -1.62 -4.10
C GLU A 11 -6.20 -0.98 -2.74
N ALA A 12 -7.43 -0.51 -2.53
CA ALA A 12 -7.90 -0.07 -1.22
C ALA A 12 -9.38 -0.42 -1.06
N SER A 13 -9.77 -1.08 0.03
CA SER A 13 -11.17 -1.46 0.29
C SER A 13 -11.53 -1.25 1.74
N ARG A 14 -12.81 -0.93 1.98
CA ARG A 14 -13.36 -0.85 3.33
C ARG A 14 -14.20 -2.08 3.58
N GLU A 15 -13.79 -2.89 4.55
CA GLU A 15 -14.38 -4.19 4.83
C GLU A 15 -14.46 -4.42 6.35
N LYS A 16 -15.29 -5.38 6.76
CA LYS A 16 -15.36 -5.77 8.18
C LYS A 16 -14.14 -6.59 8.54
N SER A 17 -13.42 -6.18 9.57
CA SER A 17 -12.31 -6.95 10.13
C SER A 17 -12.84 -8.17 10.88
N LEU A 18 -11.93 -9.09 11.23
CA LEU A 18 -12.26 -10.25 12.08
C LEU A 18 -12.76 -9.84 13.48
N GLY A 19 -12.45 -8.62 13.92
CA GLY A 19 -12.98 -8.06 15.16
C GLY A 19 -14.33 -7.35 15.03
N GLY A 20 -14.91 -7.31 13.83
CA GLY A 20 -16.27 -6.79 13.59
C GLY A 20 -16.39 -5.29 13.36
N TRP A 21 -15.30 -4.52 13.51
CA TRP A 21 -15.24 -3.11 13.09
C TRP A 21 -14.91 -3.00 11.60
N SER A 22 -15.13 -1.81 11.03
CA SER A 22 -14.81 -1.56 9.63
C SER A 22 -13.38 -1.07 9.51
N ALA A 23 -12.52 -1.84 8.86
CA ALA A 23 -11.14 -1.46 8.58
C ALA A 23 -10.97 -1.05 7.11
N LEU A 24 -9.99 -0.20 6.86
CA LEU A 24 -9.52 0.15 5.53
C LEU A 24 -8.28 -0.72 5.23
N TYR A 25 -8.42 -1.62 4.26
CA TYR A 25 -7.34 -2.47 3.76
C TYR A 25 -6.73 -1.83 2.51
N TYR A 26 -5.42 -1.93 2.35
CA TYR A 26 -4.75 -1.39 1.18
C TYR A 26 -3.47 -2.13 0.83
N THR A 27 -3.20 -2.22 -0.47
CA THR A 27 -2.03 -2.90 -1.03
C THR A 27 -1.55 -2.20 -2.30
N ILE A 28 -0.23 -2.15 -2.50
CA ILE A 28 0.43 -1.76 -3.74
C ILE A 28 1.17 -2.98 -4.28
N TYR A 29 0.85 -3.38 -5.50
CA TYR A 29 1.59 -4.39 -6.25
C TYR A 29 2.51 -3.73 -7.27
N THR A 30 3.77 -4.15 -7.27
CA THR A 30 4.78 -3.82 -8.28
C THR A 30 4.36 -4.34 -9.67
N PRO A 31 4.93 -3.83 -10.78
CA PRO A 31 4.68 -4.35 -12.13
C PRO A 31 5.00 -5.85 -12.28
N THR A 32 5.89 -6.36 -11.43
CA THR A 32 6.27 -7.79 -11.34
C THR A 32 5.31 -8.64 -10.50
N GLY A 33 4.29 -8.05 -9.88
CA GLY A 33 3.30 -8.73 -9.06
C GLY A 33 3.68 -8.94 -7.59
N TYR A 34 4.86 -8.49 -7.16
CA TYR A 34 5.24 -8.48 -5.74
C TYR A 34 4.57 -7.34 -4.99
N GLU A 35 4.25 -7.56 -3.72
CA GLU A 35 3.75 -6.52 -2.82
C GLU A 35 4.88 -5.55 -2.46
N LEU A 36 4.62 -4.26 -2.65
CA LEU A 36 5.49 -3.17 -2.19
C LEU A 36 5.06 -2.71 -0.79
N VAL A 37 3.76 -2.50 -0.59
CA VAL A 37 3.14 -2.14 0.68
C VAL A 37 1.85 -2.93 0.80
N SER A 38 1.58 -3.50 1.97
CA SER A 38 0.31 -4.18 2.28
C SER A 38 0.01 -4.00 3.76
N SER A 39 -1.14 -3.39 4.09
CA SER A 39 -1.51 -3.11 5.48
C SER A 39 -3.01 -2.83 5.62
N PHE A 40 -3.43 -2.52 6.85
CA PHE A 40 -4.76 -2.10 7.19
C PHE A 40 -4.75 -1.04 8.28
N GLU A 41 -5.82 -0.27 8.38
CA GLU A 41 -5.99 0.73 9.42
C GLU A 41 -7.45 0.80 9.91
N ASP A 42 -7.59 1.09 11.20
CA ASP A 42 -8.88 1.46 11.81
C ASP A 42 -9.00 2.98 11.77
N SER A 43 -9.44 3.48 10.62
CA SER A 43 -9.58 4.92 10.35
C SER A 43 -10.91 5.23 9.66
N ASP A 44 -11.34 6.48 9.73
CA ASP A 44 -12.46 7.02 8.95
C ASP A 44 -12.03 7.50 7.54
N GLU A 45 -10.78 7.25 7.15
CA GLU A 45 -10.24 7.70 5.87
C GLU A 45 -11.05 7.11 4.69
N LYS A 46 -11.33 7.95 3.69
CA LYS A 46 -12.04 7.47 2.50
C LYS A 46 -11.10 6.63 1.66
N VAL A 47 -11.64 5.55 1.07
CA VAL A 47 -10.93 4.71 0.11
C VAL A 47 -10.26 5.51 -1.01
N LYS A 48 -10.91 6.59 -1.47
CA LYS A 48 -10.34 7.46 -2.52
C LYS A 48 -9.11 8.22 -2.04
N ASP A 49 -9.15 8.76 -0.82
CA ASP A 49 -8.04 9.54 -0.26
C ASP A 49 -6.85 8.61 -0.02
N LYS A 50 -7.10 7.37 0.43
CA LYS A 50 -6.06 6.35 0.55
C LYS A 50 -5.41 6.02 -0.80
N ILE A 51 -6.20 5.91 -1.87
CA ILE A 51 -5.66 5.68 -3.21
C ILE A 51 -4.73 6.81 -3.65
N GLU A 52 -5.01 8.06 -3.31
CA GLU A 52 -4.09 9.18 -3.59
C GLU A 52 -2.80 9.05 -2.77
N GLN A 53 -2.87 8.69 -1.48
CA GLN A 53 -1.68 8.40 -0.67
C GLN A 53 -0.85 7.24 -1.25
N LEU A 54 -1.50 6.17 -1.73
CA LEU A 54 -0.78 5.06 -2.36
C LEU A 54 -0.03 5.50 -3.63
N LYS A 55 -0.53 6.50 -4.37
CA LYS A 55 0.21 7.08 -5.51
C LYS A 55 1.43 7.86 -5.04
N GLU A 56 1.32 8.60 -3.94
CA GLU A 56 2.46 9.32 -3.33
C GLU A 56 3.56 8.32 -2.90
N ILE A 57 3.18 7.16 -2.35
CA ILE A 57 4.12 6.08 -2.03
C ILE A 57 4.78 5.51 -3.29
N VAL A 58 4.02 5.29 -4.37
CA VAL A 58 4.60 4.85 -5.66
C VAL A 58 5.59 5.89 -6.19
N ASP A 59 5.25 7.17 -6.10
CA ASP A 59 6.10 8.26 -6.55
C ASP A 59 7.39 8.35 -5.72
N ASP A 60 7.31 8.20 -4.40
CA ASP A 60 8.50 8.14 -3.54
C ASP A 60 9.34 6.88 -3.79
N TYR A 61 8.73 5.71 -3.96
CA TYR A 61 9.44 4.47 -4.29
C TYR A 61 10.24 4.58 -5.58
N LEU A 62 9.68 5.21 -6.61
CA LEU A 62 10.37 5.40 -7.90
C LEU A 62 11.58 6.34 -7.79
N VAL A 63 11.58 7.27 -6.82
CA VAL A 63 12.68 8.22 -6.59
C VAL A 63 13.68 7.68 -5.56
N ASN A 64 13.20 6.95 -4.55
CA ASN A 64 13.93 6.51 -3.36
C ASN A 64 13.72 5.02 -3.05
N PRO A 65 13.98 4.10 -3.99
CA PRO A 65 13.66 2.68 -3.82
C PRO A 65 14.37 2.03 -2.63
N GLN A 66 15.54 2.53 -2.23
CA GLN A 66 16.30 2.07 -1.07
C GLN A 66 15.57 2.19 0.27
N ASN A 67 14.56 3.08 0.36
CA ASN A 67 13.76 3.26 1.58
C ASN A 67 12.79 2.10 1.83
N TYR A 68 12.54 1.28 0.80
CA TYR A 68 11.56 0.20 0.80
C TYR A 68 12.21 -1.19 0.78
N VAL A 69 13.54 -1.24 0.89
CA VAL A 69 14.29 -2.48 1.05
C VAL A 69 14.40 -2.79 2.53
N GLU A 70 13.95 -3.96 2.97
CA GLU A 70 14.17 -4.41 4.34
C GLU A 70 15.67 -4.46 4.64
N LYS A 71 16.09 -3.73 5.68
CA LYS A 71 17.45 -3.85 6.21
C LYS A 71 17.56 -5.17 6.96
N THR A 72 18.08 -6.19 6.29
CA THR A 72 18.44 -7.44 6.94
C THR A 72 19.62 -7.19 7.89
N HIS A 73 19.45 -7.53 9.17
CA HIS A 73 20.46 -7.31 10.23
C HIS A 73 21.62 -8.32 10.18
N PHE A 74 21.92 -8.92 9.02
CA PHE A 74 22.88 -10.01 8.89
C PHE A 74 24.30 -9.57 8.51
N ASP A 75 24.54 -8.27 8.32
CA ASP A 75 25.88 -7.74 8.11
C ASP A 75 26.45 -7.24 9.45
N LYS A 76 27.07 -8.16 10.21
CA LYS A 76 28.00 -7.85 11.30
C LYS A 76 29.38 -8.43 11.00
#